data_AF-A0A285LZ09-F1
#
_entry.id   AF-A0A285LZ09-F1
#
_cell.length_a   1.000
_cell.length_b   1.000
_cell.length_c   1.000
_cell.angle_alpha   90.00
_cell.angle_beta   90.00
_cell.angle_gamma   90.00
#
_symmetry.space_group_name_H-M   'P 1'
#
loop_
_entity.id
_entity.type
_entity.pdbx_description
1 polymer ?
#
loop_
_entity_poly.entity_id
_entity_poly.type
_entity_poly.pdbx_seq_one_letter_code
_entity_poly.pdbx_strand_id
1 'polypeptide(L)'
;MWRQEDRRQAMSKRLSDLNIDYQILDAVDFKDLEPTIKRHFSLRMLRVLSLGEIACAMSHRLALQRIVDGGHPYGIVLEDDAILPDDFSDWIDSLSAYPDDMELVKLSGHYAPYQHAWKFGEHKQRDILFAPRCSSGTACYLVKAGAAKKLAANLSIIDEPIDRLLANQYRNRINLYEVCPFPVRLDECESTISDRLNKPLKKDFKLVIQKKIWRFQQSMGMRYMILRKLGLFAAINAKTKA
;
A
#
# COMPACT_ATOMS: atom_id res chain seq x y z
N MET A 1 26.02 -3.89 6.72
CA MET A 1 25.23 -3.24 5.65
C MET A 1 25.35 -4.13 4.42
N TRP A 2 24.35 -4.96 4.17
CA TRP A 2 24.35 -5.89 3.04
C TRP A 2 24.14 -5.11 1.73
N ARG A 3 24.78 -5.52 0.64
CA ARG A 3 24.58 -4.91 -0.69
C ARG A 3 23.25 -5.40 -1.28
N GLN A 4 22.68 -4.68 -2.25
CA GLN A 4 21.41 -5.06 -2.91
C GLN A 4 21.41 -6.50 -3.44
N GLU A 5 22.54 -6.94 -4.01
CA GLU A 5 22.72 -8.31 -4.51
C GLU A 5 22.56 -9.34 -3.39
N ASP A 6 23.06 -9.05 -2.19
CA ASP A 6 22.96 -9.97 -1.07
C ASP A 6 21.51 -10.07 -0.55
N ARG A 7 20.74 -8.97 -0.58
CA ARG A 7 19.32 -8.97 -0.19
C ARG A 7 18.47 -9.79 -1.16
N ARG A 8 18.70 -9.63 -2.47
CA ARG A 8 18.03 -10.42 -3.51
C ARG A 8 18.30 -11.92 -3.34
N GLN A 9 19.55 -12.29 -3.08
CA GLN A 9 19.93 -13.70 -2.85
C GLN A 9 19.32 -14.24 -1.55
N ALA A 10 19.34 -13.46 -0.47
CA ALA A 10 18.72 -13.84 0.79
C ALA A 10 17.20 -14.08 0.65
N MET A 11 16.48 -13.16 -0.02
CA MET A 11 15.06 -13.30 -0.29
C MET A 11 14.77 -14.50 -1.21
N SER A 12 15.55 -14.69 -2.28
CA SER A 12 15.41 -15.83 -3.20
C SER A 12 15.58 -17.17 -2.48
N LYS A 13 16.61 -17.25 -1.62
CA LYS A 13 16.84 -18.43 -0.77
C LYS A 13 15.68 -18.65 0.19
N ARG A 14 15.19 -17.59 0.83
CA ARG A 14 14.07 -17.67 1.78
C ARG A 14 12.79 -18.16 1.11
N LEU A 15 12.45 -17.65 -0.08
CA LEU A 15 11.29 -18.12 -0.85
C LEU A 15 11.43 -19.58 -1.29
N SER A 16 12.64 -19.99 -1.69
CA SER A 16 12.93 -21.39 -1.99
C SER A 16 12.80 -22.30 -0.77
N ASP A 17 13.33 -21.89 0.39
CA ASP A 17 13.23 -22.63 1.66
C ASP A 17 11.75 -22.79 2.09
N LEU A 18 10.87 -21.87 1.68
CA LEU A 18 9.42 -21.89 1.91
C LEU A 18 8.61 -22.58 0.80
N ASN A 19 9.25 -23.09 -0.26
CA ASN A 19 8.62 -23.66 -1.45
C ASN A 19 7.59 -22.73 -2.13
N ILE A 20 7.90 -21.43 -2.22
CA ILE A 20 7.04 -20.44 -2.86
C ILE A 20 7.58 -20.11 -4.24
N ASP A 21 6.77 -20.29 -5.28
CA ASP A 21 7.08 -19.83 -6.62
C ASP A 21 7.07 -18.30 -6.69
N TYR A 22 8.07 -17.73 -7.36
CA TYR A 22 8.22 -16.28 -7.45
C TYR A 22 8.78 -15.82 -8.79
N GLN A 23 8.56 -14.54 -9.09
CA GLN A 23 9.20 -13.85 -10.19
C GLN A 23 9.95 -12.65 -9.65
N ILE A 24 11.22 -12.51 -10.06
CA ILE A 24 12.00 -11.32 -9.75
C ILE A 24 11.66 -10.24 -10.78
N LEU A 25 11.43 -9.03 -10.28
CA LEU A 25 11.21 -7.84 -11.08
C LEU A 25 12.31 -6.84 -10.72
N ASP A 26 13.06 -6.40 -11.73
CA ASP A 26 14.05 -5.35 -11.52
C ASP A 26 13.32 -4.03 -11.25
N ALA A 27 13.61 -3.43 -10.10
CA ALA A 27 13.04 -2.15 -9.72
C ALA A 27 13.53 -1.04 -10.66
N VAL A 28 12.69 -0.04 -10.89
CA VAL A 28 13.06 1.16 -11.64
C VAL A 28 14.14 1.91 -10.88
N ASP A 29 15.32 2.13 -11.48
CA ASP A 29 16.34 3.02 -10.92
C ASP A 29 15.90 4.47 -11.20
N PHE A 30 16.06 5.34 -10.20
CA PHE A 30 15.79 6.76 -10.34
C PHE A 30 16.62 7.43 -11.45
N LYS A 31 17.76 6.84 -11.82
CA LYS A 31 18.62 7.30 -12.92
C LYS A 31 17.95 7.16 -14.29
N ASP A 32 17.09 6.16 -14.44
CA ASP A 32 16.38 5.83 -15.67
C ASP A 32 15.09 6.67 -15.85
N LEU A 33 14.75 7.50 -14.87
CA LEU A 33 13.60 8.39 -14.96
C LEU A 33 13.83 9.51 -15.97
N GLU A 34 12.84 9.74 -16.83
CA GLU A 34 12.81 10.87 -17.76
C GLU A 34 12.94 12.22 -17.05
N PRO A 35 13.67 13.22 -17.63
CA PRO A 35 13.88 14.53 -17.00
C PRO A 35 12.59 15.25 -16.57
N THR A 36 11.50 15.09 -17.31
CA THR A 36 10.18 15.67 -17.00
C THR A 36 9.57 15.11 -15.72
N ILE A 37 9.89 13.86 -15.39
CA ILE A 37 9.42 13.15 -14.20
C ILE A 37 10.25 13.54 -12.97
N LYS A 38 11.49 14.03 -13.17
CA LYS A 38 12.45 14.32 -12.09
C LYS A 38 12.03 15.40 -11.09
N ARG A 39 10.96 16.15 -11.34
CA ARG A 39 10.45 17.20 -10.43
C ARG A 39 8.93 17.17 -10.32
N HIS A 40 8.40 16.17 -9.64
CA HIS A 40 6.97 16.11 -9.36
C HIS A 40 6.61 16.84 -8.06
N PHE A 41 5.91 17.97 -8.16
CA PHE A 41 5.40 18.69 -6.99
C PHE A 41 4.12 18.03 -6.47
N SER A 42 4.18 17.56 -5.22
CA SER A 42 3.00 17.05 -4.52
C SER A 42 2.24 18.20 -3.86
N LEU A 43 1.07 18.53 -4.39
CA LEU A 43 0.10 19.44 -3.73
C LEU A 43 -0.30 18.94 -2.34
N ARG A 44 -0.30 17.62 -2.14
CA ARG A 44 -0.75 16.97 -0.91
C ARG A 44 0.32 17.05 0.18
N MET A 45 1.57 16.86 -0.19
CA MET A 45 2.72 16.97 0.72
C MET A 45 3.23 18.41 0.84
N LEU A 46 2.89 19.30 -0.11
CA LEU A 46 3.49 20.63 -0.26
C LEU A 46 5.02 20.59 -0.41
N ARG A 47 5.53 19.54 -1.07
CA ARG A 47 6.95 19.38 -1.41
C ARG A 47 7.09 18.63 -2.73
N VAL A 48 8.28 18.69 -3.29
CA VAL A 48 8.68 17.84 -4.42
C VAL A 48 8.94 16.42 -3.89
N LEU A 49 8.47 15.40 -4.61
CA LEU A 49 8.83 14.02 -4.33
C LEU A 49 10.28 13.77 -4.70
N SER A 50 11.00 12.98 -3.91
CA SER A 50 12.36 12.58 -4.29
C SER A 50 12.31 11.65 -5.49
N LEU A 51 13.41 11.57 -6.24
CA LEU A 51 13.47 10.64 -7.37
C LEU A 51 13.32 9.18 -6.91
N GLY A 52 13.86 8.85 -5.74
CA GLY A 52 13.69 7.54 -5.12
C GLY A 52 12.22 7.23 -4.77
N GLU A 53 11.45 8.21 -4.29
CA GLU A 53 10.01 8.02 -4.03
C GLU A 53 9.23 7.76 -5.31
N ILE A 54 9.57 8.47 -6.40
CA ILE A 54 8.94 8.28 -7.71
C ILE A 54 9.31 6.91 -8.29
N ALA A 55 10.60 6.57 -8.26
CA ALA A 55 11.13 5.30 -8.75
C ALA A 55 10.49 4.12 -8.00
N CYS A 56 10.43 4.19 -6.66
CA CYS A 56 9.74 3.21 -5.83
C CYS A 56 8.27 3.04 -6.25
N ALA A 57 7.51 4.14 -6.37
CA ALA A 57 6.11 4.07 -6.81
C ALA A 57 5.95 3.47 -8.22
N MET A 58 6.89 3.72 -9.14
CA MET A 58 6.90 3.10 -10.47
C MET A 58 7.20 1.61 -10.42
N SER A 59 8.13 1.17 -9.59
CA SER A 59 8.41 -0.27 -9.37
C SER A 59 7.18 -1.00 -8.87
N HIS A 60 6.45 -0.43 -7.90
CA HIS A 60 5.17 -1.01 -7.45
C HIS A 60 4.13 -1.04 -8.56
N ARG A 61 4.03 0.02 -9.39
CA ARG A 61 3.12 0.02 -10.54
C ARG A 61 3.47 -1.10 -11.53
N LEU A 62 4.75 -1.34 -11.80
CA LEU A 62 5.20 -2.41 -12.69
C LEU A 62 4.85 -3.79 -12.12
N ALA A 63 5.08 -4.00 -10.81
CA ALA A 63 4.69 -5.24 -10.13
C ALA A 63 3.19 -5.49 -10.19
N LEU A 64 2.37 -4.47 -9.94
CA LEU A 64 0.91 -4.56 -10.06
C LEU A 64 0.45 -4.86 -11.49
N GLN A 65 1.08 -4.24 -12.50
CA GLN A 65 0.80 -4.53 -13.91
C GLN A 65 1.13 -5.99 -14.25
N ARG A 66 2.25 -6.51 -13.72
CA ARG A 66 2.63 -7.90 -13.94
C ARG A 66 1.65 -8.90 -13.32
N ILE A 67 1.06 -8.57 -12.16
CA ILE A 67 -0.05 -9.35 -11.58
C ILE A 67 -1.28 -9.32 -12.50
N VAL A 68 -1.62 -8.15 -13.06
CA VAL A 68 -2.74 -8.00 -13.99
C VAL A 68 -2.53 -8.82 -15.27
N ASP A 69 -1.32 -8.79 -15.82
CA ASP A 69 -0.99 -9.45 -17.09
C ASP A 69 -0.78 -10.96 -16.92
N GLY A 70 -0.41 -11.42 -15.73
CA GLY A 70 -0.17 -12.84 -15.44
C GLY A 70 -1.43 -13.71 -15.37
N GLY A 71 -2.63 -13.12 -15.30
CA GLY A 71 -3.90 -13.85 -15.32
C GLY A 71 -4.28 -14.58 -14.02
N HIS A 72 -3.46 -14.48 -12.97
CA HIS A 72 -3.77 -15.03 -11.66
C HIS A 72 -4.84 -14.19 -10.93
N PRO A 73 -5.72 -14.78 -10.10
CA PRO A 73 -6.78 -14.05 -9.41
C PRO A 73 -6.25 -13.06 -8.35
N TYR A 74 -5.05 -13.29 -7.85
CA TYR A 74 -4.34 -12.46 -6.89
C TYR A 74 -2.82 -12.65 -7.04
N GLY A 75 -2.06 -11.76 -6.41
CA GLY A 75 -0.62 -11.89 -6.28
C GLY A 75 -0.12 -11.24 -5.00
N ILE A 76 1.14 -11.48 -4.69
CA ILE A 76 1.84 -10.86 -3.56
C ILE A 76 2.99 -10.04 -4.12
N VAL A 77 3.16 -8.83 -3.60
CA VAL A 77 4.31 -7.98 -3.89
C VAL A 77 5.20 -7.99 -2.66
N LEU A 78 6.50 -8.24 -2.87
CA LEU A 78 7.55 -8.28 -1.85
C LEU A 78 8.68 -7.32 -2.23
N GLU A 79 9.08 -6.47 -1.28
CA GLU A 79 10.34 -5.72 -1.35
C GLU A 79 11.50 -6.62 -0.88
N ASP A 80 12.74 -6.28 -1.25
CA ASP A 80 13.92 -7.11 -0.99
C ASP A 80 14.40 -7.07 0.48
N ASP A 81 13.86 -6.16 1.29
CA ASP A 81 14.16 -6.00 2.71
C ASP A 81 13.07 -6.59 3.64
N ALA A 82 12.09 -7.31 3.07
CA ALA A 82 11.08 -8.02 3.84
C ALA A 82 11.66 -9.26 4.55
N ILE A 83 11.29 -9.46 5.81
CA ILE A 83 11.66 -10.64 6.60
C ILE A 83 10.40 -11.52 6.75
N LEU A 84 10.39 -12.63 6.01
CA LEU A 84 9.28 -13.57 5.95
C LEU A 84 9.32 -14.58 7.11
N PRO A 85 8.22 -14.80 7.85
CA PRO A 85 8.15 -15.84 8.88
C PRO A 85 8.11 -17.24 8.27
N ASP A 86 8.33 -18.29 9.07
CA ASP A 86 8.33 -19.68 8.57
C ASP A 86 6.95 -20.13 8.09
N ASP A 87 5.88 -19.52 8.62
CA ASP A 87 4.50 -19.76 8.26
C ASP A 87 4.00 -18.84 7.13
N PHE A 88 4.91 -18.20 6.36
CA PHE A 88 4.51 -17.21 5.36
C PHE A 88 3.57 -17.76 4.28
N SER A 89 3.77 -19.01 3.83
CA SER A 89 2.90 -19.67 2.85
C SER A 89 1.45 -19.76 3.29
N ASP A 90 1.19 -19.92 4.60
CA ASP A 90 -0.17 -20.01 5.14
C ASP A 90 -0.98 -18.73 4.87
N TRP A 91 -0.33 -17.57 4.82
CA TRP A 91 -0.95 -16.27 4.51
C TRP A 91 -1.36 -16.15 3.04
N ILE A 92 -0.77 -16.96 2.16
CA ILE A 92 -1.02 -17.01 0.72
C ILE A 92 -2.14 -18.02 0.42
N ASP A 93 -2.05 -19.19 1.05
CA ASP A 93 -2.92 -20.34 0.76
C ASP A 93 -4.28 -20.24 1.46
N SER A 94 -4.34 -19.55 2.60
CA SER A 94 -5.56 -19.42 3.42
C SER A 94 -6.40 -18.21 3.02
N LEU A 95 -6.69 -18.03 1.73
CA LEU A 95 -7.48 -16.87 1.28
C LEU A 95 -8.88 -16.78 1.92
N SER A 96 -9.48 -17.92 2.25
CA SER A 96 -10.76 -18.00 2.94
C SER A 96 -10.72 -17.49 4.38
N ALA A 97 -9.53 -17.26 4.95
CA ALA A 97 -9.38 -16.64 6.26
C ALA A 97 -9.61 -15.12 6.21
N TYR A 98 -9.55 -14.50 5.02
CA TYR A 98 -9.83 -13.08 4.83
C TYR A 98 -11.30 -12.83 4.50
N PRO A 99 -11.83 -11.62 4.78
CA PRO A 99 -13.17 -11.24 4.37
C PRO A 99 -13.36 -11.34 2.85
N ASP A 100 -14.53 -11.80 2.41
CA ASP A 100 -14.83 -12.02 0.98
C ASP A 100 -14.62 -10.77 0.11
N ASP A 101 -14.95 -9.60 0.68
CA ASP A 101 -14.83 -8.31 0.03
C ASP A 101 -13.40 -7.74 0.06
N MET A 102 -12.42 -8.46 0.62
CA MET A 102 -11.01 -8.09 0.62
C MET A 102 -10.51 -7.92 -0.81
N GLU A 103 -9.77 -6.84 -1.06
CA GLU A 103 -9.12 -6.61 -2.34
C GLU A 103 -7.60 -6.39 -2.22
N LEU A 104 -7.16 -5.89 -1.07
CA LEU A 104 -5.75 -5.79 -0.70
C LEU A 104 -5.59 -6.10 0.79
N VAL A 105 -4.57 -6.91 1.14
CA VAL A 105 -4.16 -7.15 2.53
C VAL A 105 -2.72 -6.72 2.72
N LYS A 106 -2.48 -5.81 3.67
CA LYS A 106 -1.13 -5.51 4.12
C LYS A 106 -0.65 -6.58 5.12
N LEU A 107 0.45 -7.23 4.77
CA LEU A 107 1.15 -8.22 5.62
C LEU A 107 2.38 -7.63 6.32
N SER A 108 2.73 -6.39 5.97
CA SER A 108 3.77 -5.57 6.59
C SER A 108 3.28 -4.13 6.77
N GLY A 109 3.91 -3.41 7.68
CA GLY A 109 3.67 -1.98 7.84
C GLY A 109 4.38 -1.40 9.05
N HIS A 110 4.46 -0.08 9.07
CA HIS A 110 4.94 0.68 10.22
C HIS A 110 3.77 1.45 10.84
N TYR A 111 3.73 1.50 12.17
CA TYR A 111 2.88 2.42 12.95
C TYR A 111 1.47 2.61 12.38
N ALA A 112 0.56 1.68 12.67
CA ALA A 112 -0.85 1.90 12.36
C ALA A 112 -1.52 2.69 13.49
N PRO A 113 -2.13 3.84 13.23
CA PRO A 113 -3.08 4.41 14.17
C PRO A 113 -4.38 3.60 14.05
N TYR A 114 -4.45 2.42 14.69
CA TYR A 114 -5.68 1.59 14.75
C TYR A 114 -6.84 2.25 15.51
N GLN A 115 -6.77 3.56 15.74
CA GLN A 115 -7.89 4.35 16.20
C GLN A 115 -9.05 4.19 15.22
N HIS A 116 -10.16 3.62 15.71
CA HIS A 116 -11.35 3.30 14.92
C HIS A 116 -11.15 2.19 13.88
N ALA A 117 -10.28 1.22 14.14
CA ALA A 117 -10.24 -0.03 13.36
C ALA A 117 -11.38 -0.99 13.80
N TRP A 118 -11.84 -1.82 12.86
CA TRP A 118 -12.81 -2.88 13.08
C TRP A 118 -12.18 -4.23 12.77
N LYS A 119 -12.33 -5.21 13.66
CA LYS A 119 -11.92 -6.61 13.44
C LYS A 119 -12.97 -7.30 12.58
N PHE A 120 -12.53 -7.88 11.47
CA PHE A 120 -13.36 -8.64 10.53
C PHE A 120 -13.01 -10.12 10.49
N GLY A 121 -11.96 -10.54 11.19
CA GLY A 121 -11.53 -11.92 11.26
C GLY A 121 -10.26 -12.08 12.07
N GLU A 122 -9.78 -13.30 12.11
CA GLU A 122 -8.52 -13.67 12.73
C GLU A 122 -7.88 -14.80 11.92
N HIS A 123 -6.58 -14.75 11.74
CA HIS A 123 -5.80 -15.82 11.14
C HIS A 123 -4.49 -15.96 11.91
N LYS A 124 -4.08 -17.18 12.25
CA LYS A 124 -2.81 -17.48 12.96
C LYS A 124 -2.59 -16.56 14.18
N GLN A 125 -3.63 -16.39 15.01
CA GLN A 125 -3.61 -15.54 16.22
C GLN A 125 -3.32 -14.05 15.95
N ARG A 126 -3.64 -13.57 14.74
CA ARG A 126 -3.52 -12.16 14.34
C ARG A 126 -4.84 -11.67 13.80
N ASP A 127 -5.21 -10.46 14.20
CA ASP A 127 -6.45 -9.83 13.79
C ASP A 127 -6.39 -9.40 12.33
N ILE A 128 -7.50 -9.56 11.62
CA ILE A 128 -7.70 -8.98 10.30
C ILE A 128 -8.55 -7.72 10.48
N LEU A 129 -7.92 -6.57 10.27
CA LEU A 129 -8.49 -5.26 10.59
C LEU A 129 -8.84 -4.49 9.32
N PHE A 130 -9.98 -3.81 9.36
CA PHE A 130 -10.31 -2.72 8.45
C PHE A 130 -10.24 -1.40 9.21
N ALA A 131 -9.52 -0.41 8.69
CA ALA A 131 -9.36 0.87 9.36
C ALA A 131 -9.54 2.04 8.37
N PRO A 132 -10.04 3.21 8.82
CA PRO A 132 -10.13 4.42 7.99
C PRO A 132 -8.76 4.91 7.53
N ARG A 133 -7.76 4.70 8.38
CA ARG A 133 -6.36 5.05 8.18
C ARG A 133 -5.53 3.80 8.38
N CYS A 134 -4.83 3.40 7.35
CA CYS A 134 -3.96 2.24 7.35
C CYS A 134 -2.54 2.65 7.76
N SER A 135 -1.75 1.66 8.16
CA SER A 135 -0.31 1.79 8.38
C SER A 135 0.43 2.29 7.14
N SER A 136 1.61 2.88 7.34
CA SER A 136 2.56 3.15 6.25
C SER A 136 3.41 1.91 5.93
N GLY A 137 4.25 1.97 4.91
CA GLY A 137 5.09 0.86 4.43
C GLY A 137 4.39 -0.06 3.43
N THR A 138 5.18 -0.66 2.53
CA THR A 138 4.69 -1.47 1.39
C THR A 138 5.50 -2.74 1.14
N ALA A 139 6.36 -3.13 2.09
CA ALA A 139 7.32 -4.23 1.92
C ALA A 139 6.68 -5.57 1.58
N CYS A 140 5.45 -5.80 2.02
CA CYS A 140 4.67 -6.99 1.68
C CYS A 140 3.17 -6.69 1.74
N TYR A 141 2.48 -6.99 0.64
CA TYR A 141 1.02 -7.00 0.57
C TYR A 141 0.50 -8.01 -0.47
N LEU A 142 -0.65 -8.59 -0.16
CA LEU A 142 -1.44 -9.43 -1.06
C LEU A 142 -2.49 -8.56 -1.76
N VAL A 143 -2.70 -8.77 -3.06
CA VAL A 143 -3.64 -7.96 -3.84
C VAL A 143 -4.40 -8.81 -4.87
N LYS A 144 -5.72 -8.67 -4.93
CA LYS A 144 -6.54 -9.27 -6.00
C LYS A 144 -6.27 -8.58 -7.33
N ALA A 145 -6.30 -9.31 -8.45
CA ALA A 145 -6.01 -8.77 -9.78
C ALA A 145 -6.88 -7.55 -10.15
N GLY A 146 -8.17 -7.56 -9.76
CA GLY A 146 -9.07 -6.42 -9.94
C GLY A 146 -8.62 -5.15 -9.20
N ALA A 147 -8.08 -5.29 -7.99
CA ALA A 147 -7.47 -4.17 -7.27
C ALA A 147 -6.10 -3.79 -7.81
N ALA A 148 -5.30 -4.76 -8.25
CA ALA A 148 -4.02 -4.48 -8.90
C ALA A 148 -4.21 -3.58 -10.12
N LYS A 149 -5.24 -3.84 -10.94
CA LYS A 149 -5.63 -2.99 -12.07
C LYS A 149 -6.01 -1.57 -11.66
N LYS A 150 -6.84 -1.43 -10.60
CA LYS A 150 -7.23 -0.12 -10.05
C LYS A 150 -6.02 0.67 -9.54
N LEU A 151 -5.13 0.00 -8.80
CA LEU A 151 -3.93 0.60 -8.23
C LEU A 151 -2.93 1.00 -9.32
N ALA A 152 -2.66 0.14 -10.30
CA ALA A 152 -1.77 0.43 -11.42
C ALA A 152 -2.25 1.64 -12.24
N ALA A 153 -3.57 1.76 -12.45
CA ALA A 153 -4.17 2.93 -13.09
C ALA A 153 -4.01 4.21 -12.27
N ASN A 154 -4.22 4.15 -10.95
CA ASN A 154 -4.07 5.31 -10.06
C ASN A 154 -2.61 5.75 -9.87
N LEU A 155 -1.67 4.81 -9.99
CA LEU A 155 -0.22 5.06 -9.98
C LEU A 155 0.30 5.64 -11.30
N SER A 156 -0.58 5.90 -12.29
CA SER A 156 -0.22 6.75 -13.44
C SER A 156 0.08 8.20 -13.03
N ILE A 157 -0.45 8.63 -11.89
CA ILE A 157 -0.21 9.95 -11.30
C ILE A 157 0.42 9.75 -9.91
N ILE A 158 1.74 9.90 -9.84
CA ILE A 158 2.52 9.75 -8.61
C ILE A 158 2.65 11.10 -7.92
N ASP A 159 1.64 11.47 -7.14
CA ASP A 159 1.57 12.75 -6.40
C ASP A 159 1.75 12.59 -4.87
N GLU A 160 2.00 11.37 -4.39
CA GLU A 160 2.42 11.03 -3.02
C GLU A 160 3.37 9.83 -3.07
N PRO A 161 4.19 9.61 -2.03
CA PRO A 161 4.96 8.38 -1.92
C PRO A 161 4.04 7.14 -1.89
N ILE A 162 4.56 6.00 -2.35
CA ILE A 162 3.76 4.79 -2.58
C ILE A 162 3.04 4.30 -1.33
N ASP A 163 3.66 4.38 -0.17
CA ASP A 163 3.09 3.98 1.12
C ASP A 163 1.78 4.72 1.42
N ARG A 164 1.75 6.04 1.20
CA ARG A 164 0.56 6.87 1.39
C ARG A 164 -0.46 6.68 0.28
N LEU A 165 -0.01 6.47 -0.95
CA LEU A 165 -0.90 6.26 -2.09
C LEU A 165 -1.65 4.94 -1.96
N LEU A 166 -0.94 3.84 -1.65
CA LEU A 166 -1.50 2.50 -1.48
C LEU A 166 -2.46 2.44 -0.29
N ALA A 167 -2.10 3.06 0.84
CA ALA A 167 -2.96 3.16 2.02
C ALA A 167 -4.23 4.02 1.82
N ASN A 168 -4.32 4.81 0.74
CA ASN A 168 -5.50 5.63 0.46
C ASN A 168 -6.60 4.80 -0.23
N GLN A 169 -7.27 3.97 0.56
CA GLN A 169 -8.37 3.11 0.11
C GLN A 169 -9.51 3.87 -0.59
N TYR A 170 -9.84 5.10 -0.18
CA TYR A 170 -10.88 5.91 -0.82
C TYR A 170 -10.48 6.32 -2.24
N ARG A 171 -9.26 6.85 -2.41
CA ARG A 171 -8.70 7.16 -3.73
C ARG A 171 -8.66 5.91 -4.61
N ASN A 172 -8.22 4.80 -4.03
CA ASN A 172 -8.02 3.55 -4.76
C ASN A 172 -9.31 2.80 -5.05
N ARG A 173 -10.41 3.14 -4.35
CA ARG A 173 -11.70 2.43 -4.41
C ARG A 173 -11.49 0.93 -4.16
N ILE A 174 -10.69 0.62 -3.15
CA ILE A 174 -10.41 -0.76 -2.74
C ILE A 174 -10.80 -0.99 -1.29
N ASN A 175 -11.18 -2.22 -0.98
CA ASN A 175 -11.26 -2.70 0.40
C ASN A 175 -9.89 -3.19 0.86
N LEU A 176 -9.20 -2.33 1.63
CA LEU A 176 -7.89 -2.61 2.19
C LEU A 176 -8.03 -3.14 3.63
N TYR A 177 -7.39 -4.28 3.88
CA TYR A 177 -7.28 -4.91 5.19
C TYR A 177 -5.82 -4.98 5.65
N GLU A 178 -5.62 -5.05 6.97
CA GLU A 178 -4.30 -5.18 7.58
C GLU A 178 -4.30 -6.36 8.55
N VAL A 179 -3.21 -7.12 8.58
CA VAL A 179 -2.99 -8.15 9.60
C VAL A 179 -2.28 -7.52 10.79
N CYS A 180 -2.82 -7.69 11.99
CA CYS A 180 -2.27 -7.11 13.22
C CYS A 180 -2.07 -8.15 14.33
N PRO A 181 -0.85 -8.30 14.89
CA PRO A 181 0.40 -7.68 14.44
C PRO A 181 0.80 -8.15 13.03
N PHE A 182 1.59 -7.36 12.30
CA PHE A 182 2.05 -7.74 10.96
C PHE A 182 2.94 -9.01 11.01
N PRO A 183 2.70 -10.02 10.14
CA PRO A 183 3.51 -11.22 10.08
C PRO A 183 4.88 -10.98 9.44
N VAL A 184 4.95 -10.10 8.44
CA VAL A 184 6.19 -9.75 7.75
C VAL A 184 6.83 -8.56 8.44
N ARG A 185 8.08 -8.75 8.87
CA ARG A 185 8.90 -7.70 9.48
C ARG A 185 9.73 -7.01 8.39
N LEU A 186 10.26 -5.83 8.71
CA LEU A 186 11.25 -5.17 7.87
C LEU A 186 12.63 -5.33 8.54
N ASP A 187 13.65 -5.53 7.73
CA ASP A 187 15.03 -5.42 8.21
C ASP A 187 15.31 -3.97 8.64
N GLU A 188 15.97 -3.77 9.78
CA GLU A 188 16.20 -2.44 10.39
C GLU A 188 17.27 -1.62 9.63
N CYS A 189 17.56 -1.97 8.38
CA CYS A 189 18.51 -1.25 7.55
C CYS A 189 17.97 0.15 7.18
N GLU A 190 18.85 1.15 7.16
CA GLU A 190 18.50 2.50 6.71
C GLU A 190 17.91 2.47 5.29
N SER A 191 16.71 3.02 5.12
CA SER A 191 16.09 3.16 3.81
C SER A 191 17.02 3.96 2.88
N THR A 192 17.29 3.42 1.70
CA THR A 192 18.08 4.11 0.66
C THR A 192 17.39 5.37 0.13
N ILE A 193 16.11 5.57 0.47
CA ILE A 193 15.33 6.78 0.15
C ILE A 193 15.59 7.86 1.23
N SER A 194 16.85 8.23 1.43
CA SER A 194 17.27 9.19 2.48
C SER A 194 17.24 10.66 2.00
N ASP A 195 17.28 10.92 0.69
CA ASP A 195 17.26 12.27 0.13
C ASP A 195 15.83 12.85 0.01
N ARG A 196 15.20 13.11 1.16
CA ARG A 196 14.01 13.95 1.21
C ARG A 196 14.44 15.41 1.11
N LEU A 197 14.15 16.05 -0.02
CA LEU A 197 14.26 17.50 -0.16
C LEU A 197 13.24 18.19 0.77
N ASN A 198 13.60 18.37 2.04
CA ASN A 198 12.85 19.08 3.07
C ASN A 198 13.00 20.60 2.91
N LYS A 199 12.86 21.15 1.70
CA LYS A 199 12.67 22.59 1.53
C LYS A 199 11.18 22.88 1.55
N PRO A 200 10.58 23.29 2.68
CA PRO A 200 9.22 23.77 2.68
C PRO A 200 9.15 24.98 1.73
N LEU A 201 8.36 24.84 0.67
CA LEU A 201 8.07 25.98 -0.21
C LEU A 201 7.33 27.04 0.61
N LYS A 202 7.58 28.33 0.30
CA LYS A 202 6.85 29.46 0.92
C LYS A 202 5.35 29.17 0.85
N LYS A 203 4.64 29.31 1.98
CA LYS A 203 3.21 29.02 2.12
C LYS A 203 2.39 29.91 1.17
N ASP A 204 2.14 29.44 -0.04
CA ASP A 204 1.11 30.02 -0.91
C ASP A 204 -0.26 29.69 -0.31
N PHE A 205 -1.00 30.73 0.05
CA PHE A 205 -2.31 30.60 0.67
C PHE A 205 -3.31 29.81 -0.20
N LYS A 206 -3.22 29.92 -1.54
CA LYS A 206 -4.06 29.15 -2.46
C LYS A 206 -3.78 27.65 -2.33
N LEU A 207 -2.52 27.25 -2.28
CA LEU A 207 -2.12 25.85 -2.11
C LEU A 207 -2.61 25.28 -0.77
N VAL A 208 -2.56 26.08 0.29
CA VAL A 208 -3.09 25.70 1.61
C VAL A 208 -4.60 25.47 1.58
N ILE A 209 -5.36 26.35 0.92
CA ILE A 209 -6.81 26.18 0.74
C ILE A 209 -7.12 24.93 -0.08
N GLN A 210 -6.46 24.74 -1.22
CA GLN A 210 -6.63 23.56 -2.07
C GLN A 210 -6.39 22.27 -1.27
N LYS A 211 -5.32 22.23 -0.45
CA LYS A 211 -5.04 21.11 0.44
C LYS A 211 -6.15 20.90 1.48
N LYS A 212 -6.72 21.95 2.06
CA LYS A 212 -7.84 21.83 3.01
C LYS A 212 -9.10 21.26 2.34
N ILE A 213 -9.45 21.76 1.15
CA ILE A 213 -10.59 21.26 0.36
C ILE A 213 -10.38 19.78 0.04
N TRP A 214 -9.19 19.41 -0.43
CA TRP A 214 -8.85 18.03 -0.72
C TRP A 214 -8.97 17.13 0.54
N ARG A 215 -8.43 17.55 1.69
CA ARG A 215 -8.56 16.79 2.95
C ARG A 215 -10.03 16.61 3.36
N PHE A 216 -10.85 17.63 3.16
CA PHE A 216 -12.29 17.54 3.42
C PHE A 216 -12.96 16.51 2.49
N GLN A 217 -12.69 16.56 1.19
CA GLN A 217 -13.21 15.59 0.21
C GLN A 217 -12.78 14.15 0.56
N GLN A 218 -11.51 13.94 0.94
CA GLN A 218 -11.01 12.64 1.37
C GLN A 218 -11.72 12.16 2.64
N SER A 219 -11.91 13.04 3.63
CA SER A 219 -12.61 12.73 4.87
C SER A 219 -14.07 12.32 4.62
N MET A 220 -14.79 13.09 3.79
CA MET A 220 -16.17 12.78 3.44
C MET A 220 -16.29 11.50 2.62
N GLY A 221 -15.40 11.31 1.65
CA GLY A 221 -15.33 10.09 0.85
C GLY A 221 -15.04 8.85 1.69
N MET A 222 -14.11 8.96 2.64
CA MET A 222 -13.79 7.87 3.58
C MET A 222 -14.98 7.53 4.47
N ARG A 223 -15.67 8.54 5.02
CA ARG A 223 -16.89 8.33 5.82
C ARG A 223 -17.97 7.62 5.02
N TYR A 224 -18.18 8.03 3.77
CA TYR A 224 -19.12 7.37 2.86
C TYR A 224 -18.75 5.89 2.64
N MET A 225 -17.47 5.61 2.35
CA MET A 225 -16.96 4.25 2.18
C MET A 225 -17.18 3.39 3.44
N ILE A 226 -16.89 3.92 4.63
CA ILE A 226 -17.09 3.23 5.91
C ILE A 226 -18.58 2.95 6.16
N LEU A 227 -19.45 3.94 5.98
CA LEU A 227 -20.89 3.76 6.17
C LEU A 227 -21.46 2.70 5.24
N ARG A 228 -20.96 2.63 4.00
CA ARG A 228 -21.32 1.56 3.05
C ARG A 228 -20.80 0.21 3.52
N LYS A 229 -19.54 0.13 3.95
CA LYS A 229 -18.92 -1.12 4.40
C LYS A 229 -19.58 -1.71 5.64
N LEU A 230 -19.91 -0.86 6.63
CA LEU A 230 -20.57 -1.28 7.87
C LEU A 230 -22.09 -1.50 7.71
N GLY A 231 -22.63 -1.41 6.48
CA GLY A 231 -24.06 -1.57 6.23
C GLY A 231 -24.95 -0.47 6.84
N LEU A 232 -24.36 0.61 7.35
CA LEU A 232 -25.07 1.67 8.08
C LEU A 232 -25.97 2.52 7.17
N PHE A 233 -25.75 2.53 5.85
CA PHE A 233 -26.66 3.18 4.90
C PHE A 233 -28.04 2.53 4.84
N ALA A 234 -28.12 1.20 4.95
CA ALA A 234 -29.40 0.51 5.01
C ALA A 234 -30.17 0.88 6.30
N ALA A 235 -29.45 1.01 7.42
CA ALA A 235 -30.02 1.41 8.71
C ALA A 235 -30.47 2.88 8.76
N ILE A 236 -29.75 3.78 8.09
CA ILE A 236 -30.12 5.21 8.00
C ILE A 236 -31.35 5.40 7.10
N ASN A 237 -31.40 4.74 5.94
CA ASN A 237 -32.52 4.84 5.00
C ASN A 237 -33.79 4.11 5.49
N ALA A 238 -33.66 3.10 6.34
CA ALA A 238 -34.79 2.46 7.00
C ALA A 238 -35.44 3.35 8.06
N LYS A 239 -34.66 4.21 8.73
CA LYS A 239 -35.17 5.15 9.76
C LYS A 239 -35.80 6.42 9.19
N THR A 240 -35.46 6.84 7.97
CA THR A 240 -36.08 8.00 7.31
C THR A 240 -37.37 7.66 6.56
N LYS A 241 -37.72 6.36 6.46
CA LYS A 241 -38.98 5.88 5.87
C LYS A 241 -40.02 5.42 6.91
N ALA A 242 -39.70 5.54 8.19
CA ALA A 242 -40.62 5.33 9.32
C ALA A 242 -41.02 6.69 9.90
#